data_AF-A0A848ZE11-F1
#
_entry.id   AF-A0A848ZE11-F1
#
_cell.length_a   1.000
_cell.length_b   1.000
_cell.length_c   1.000
_cell.angle_alpha   90.00
_cell.angle_beta   90.00
_cell.angle_gamma   90.00
#
_symmetry.space_group_name_H-M   'P 1'
#
loop_
_entity.id
_entity.type
_entity.pdbx_description
1 polymer ?
#
loop_
_entity_poly.entity_id
_entity_poly.type
_entity_poly.pdbx_seq_one_letter_code
_entity_poly.pdbx_strand_id
1 'polypeptide(L)'
;MTTGNGKQTGGERFTGHGSEWTDAKLSPAESRLATSWVEQRIDRRSMLTDKDRVEDVRDIMWQLERDGEIVVHRVAEEHQPVTVKTLYGWDKRVPTRQLWHHKSCGQCGNIPGYPASLLWLMNELGIEYLDETDQNSCTAWNYHGSGIGNLESLAAVFLRNFHQAYVAAKAQGLPDGYYYPLVHCGTSFGNYKEVRGYLLRSAELRERVKAILGKLGRLVDGKLLIPEEVVHSEWLHVMRQEIANRQEIDCSGIRATIHPACHVYKMVPEDAVYDDDILEGNRVAVSTGIIQALGAQVIDYSTWYDCCGFGFRHIISEREFTRSFAIDRKVRVAVEEARADMMIGHDTGCITTLDKNQWIGKAAGKEVELPILADCQFAALVCGAHPYKIVQSHWHASPTETLMEKLGIDWQAKKVEFEGYLKEVEAGNQENLYDPRRMITSGPGFKRIEGQR
;
A
#
# COMPACT_ATOMS: atom_id res chain seq x y z
N MET A 1 -9.12 31.48 -16.47
CA MET A 1 -8.98 32.19 -17.76
C MET A 1 -7.65 32.90 -17.78
N THR A 2 -6.74 32.46 -18.63
CA THR A 2 -5.54 33.21 -19.06
C THR A 2 -5.25 32.73 -20.48
N THR A 3 -5.58 33.59 -21.44
CA THR A 3 -5.41 33.38 -22.88
C THR A 3 -3.98 33.70 -23.26
N GLY A 4 -3.16 32.66 -23.47
CA GLY A 4 -1.86 32.76 -24.11
C GLY A 4 -1.97 32.40 -25.59
N ASN A 5 -1.92 33.41 -26.45
CA ASN A 5 -1.78 33.25 -27.90
C ASN A 5 -0.35 32.74 -28.22
N GLY A 6 -0.19 31.43 -28.32
CA GLY A 6 0.99 30.80 -28.91
C GLY A 6 0.54 29.82 -29.98
N LYS A 7 0.95 30.05 -31.23
CA LYS A 7 0.74 29.13 -32.36
C LYS A 7 1.24 27.74 -31.98
N GLN A 8 0.30 26.82 -31.73
CA GLN A 8 0.59 25.41 -31.52
C GLN A 8 1.02 24.79 -32.86
N THR A 9 2.25 24.30 -32.90
CA THR A 9 2.70 23.34 -33.89
C THR A 9 1.86 22.06 -33.75
N GLY A 10 1.42 21.51 -34.88
CA GLY A 10 0.48 20.39 -34.97
C GLY A 10 1.03 19.06 -34.47
N GLY A 11 1.11 18.90 -33.15
CA GLY A 11 1.09 17.60 -32.50
C GLY A 11 -0.35 17.28 -32.10
N GLU A 12 -0.89 16.16 -32.57
CA GLU A 12 -2.19 15.68 -32.10
C GLU A 12 -2.17 15.57 -30.57
N ARG A 13 -2.99 16.39 -29.91
CA ARG A 13 -3.26 16.26 -28.49
C ARG A 13 -4.25 15.11 -28.31
N PHE A 14 -3.74 13.89 -28.21
CA PHE A 14 -4.54 12.80 -27.70
C PHE A 14 -4.84 13.08 -26.24
N THR A 15 -6.13 13.25 -25.92
CA THR A 15 -6.54 13.27 -24.53
C THR A 15 -6.54 11.82 -24.01
N GLY A 16 -6.40 11.62 -22.70
CA GLY A 16 -6.52 10.28 -22.11
C GLY A 16 -7.96 9.72 -22.13
N HIS A 17 -8.93 10.45 -22.67
CA HIS A 17 -10.35 10.10 -22.72
C HIS A 17 -11.07 11.06 -23.69
N GLY A 18 -11.76 10.55 -24.70
CA GLY A 18 -12.47 11.42 -25.62
C GLY A 18 -13.04 10.69 -26.84
N SER A 19 -13.84 11.37 -27.64
CA SER A 19 -14.48 10.82 -28.83
C SER A 19 -13.50 10.37 -29.91
N GLU A 20 -12.22 10.79 -29.81
CA GLU A 20 -11.13 10.31 -30.64
C GLU A 20 -10.75 8.84 -30.37
N TRP A 21 -11.09 8.30 -29.19
CA TRP A 21 -10.91 6.89 -28.89
C TRP A 21 -12.08 6.11 -29.48
N THR A 22 -11.77 5.21 -30.40
CA THR A 22 -12.77 4.36 -31.07
C THR A 22 -12.54 2.91 -30.67
N ASP A 23 -13.60 2.11 -30.78
CA ASP A 23 -13.50 0.66 -30.57
C ASP A 23 -12.39 0.10 -31.47
N ALA A 24 -11.44 -0.61 -30.85
CA ALA A 24 -10.32 -1.23 -31.54
C ALA A 24 -10.76 -2.36 -32.48
N LYS A 25 -12.04 -2.79 -32.43
CA LYS A 25 -12.64 -3.85 -33.26
C LYS A 25 -11.81 -5.14 -33.26
N LEU A 26 -11.16 -5.42 -32.13
CA LEU A 26 -10.36 -6.62 -31.94
C LEU A 26 -11.29 -7.84 -32.01
N SER A 27 -10.83 -8.90 -32.67
CA SER A 27 -11.49 -10.19 -32.58
C SER A 27 -11.43 -10.70 -31.12
N PRO A 28 -12.31 -11.65 -30.71
CA PRO A 28 -12.25 -12.21 -29.35
C PRO A 28 -10.88 -12.81 -28.97
N ALA A 29 -10.12 -13.31 -29.95
CA ALA A 29 -8.76 -13.80 -29.71
C ALA A 29 -7.77 -12.67 -29.45
N GLU A 30 -7.82 -11.59 -30.23
CA GLU A 30 -6.97 -10.42 -30.08
C GLU A 30 -7.29 -9.65 -28.79
N SER A 31 -8.56 -9.51 -28.42
CA SER A 31 -8.95 -8.93 -27.12
C SER A 31 -8.35 -9.70 -25.97
N ARG A 32 -8.46 -11.05 -25.98
CA ARG A 32 -7.86 -11.90 -24.94
C ARG A 32 -6.34 -11.75 -24.87
N LEU A 33 -5.67 -11.67 -26.03
CA LEU A 33 -4.23 -11.47 -26.08
C LEU A 33 -3.85 -10.09 -25.49
N ALA A 34 -4.56 -9.03 -25.88
CA ALA A 34 -4.32 -7.66 -25.40
C ALA A 34 -4.57 -7.51 -23.88
N THR A 35 -5.49 -8.29 -23.31
CA THR A 35 -5.79 -8.29 -21.87
C THR A 35 -5.12 -9.44 -21.11
N SER A 36 -4.27 -10.23 -21.74
CA SER A 36 -3.65 -11.41 -21.11
C SER A 36 -2.83 -11.08 -19.85
N TRP A 37 -2.26 -9.88 -19.78
CA TRP A 37 -1.54 -9.38 -18.60
C TRP A 37 -2.45 -9.27 -17.36
N VAL A 38 -3.76 -9.05 -17.54
CA VAL A 38 -4.73 -8.96 -16.44
C VAL A 38 -4.86 -10.30 -15.72
N GLU A 39 -4.90 -11.38 -16.48
CA GLU A 39 -5.01 -12.76 -16.00
C GLU A 39 -3.64 -13.41 -15.76
N GLN A 40 -2.55 -12.69 -16.02
CA GLN A 40 -1.20 -13.23 -15.91
C GLN A 40 -0.98 -13.82 -14.52
N ARG A 41 -0.60 -15.10 -14.51
CA ARG A 41 -0.23 -15.83 -13.31
C ARG A 41 1.22 -15.56 -13.01
N ILE A 42 1.44 -14.81 -11.93
CA ILE A 42 2.74 -14.68 -11.30
C ILE A 42 2.79 -15.77 -10.26
N ASP A 43 3.23 -16.95 -10.68
CA ASP A 43 3.48 -18.08 -9.78
C ASP A 43 4.95 -18.49 -9.89
N ARG A 44 5.43 -19.18 -8.86
CA ARG A 44 6.84 -19.59 -8.78
C ARG A 44 7.28 -20.39 -10.00
N ARG A 45 6.39 -21.20 -10.57
CA ARG A 45 6.69 -22.06 -11.71
C ARG A 45 6.80 -21.27 -13.02
N SER A 46 5.99 -20.23 -13.22
CA SER A 46 6.01 -19.39 -14.42
C SER A 46 7.15 -18.38 -14.43
N MET A 47 7.61 -17.91 -13.26
CA MET A 47 8.64 -16.87 -13.19
C MET A 47 10.06 -17.41 -13.01
N LEU A 48 10.25 -18.55 -12.32
CA LEU A 48 11.61 -19.11 -12.12
C LEU A 48 12.28 -19.60 -13.41
N THR A 49 11.54 -19.74 -14.53
CA THR A 49 12.11 -20.13 -15.83
C THR A 49 13.04 -19.07 -16.44
N ASP A 50 12.92 -17.81 -16.04
CA ASP A 50 13.72 -16.69 -16.56
C ASP A 50 14.56 -15.99 -15.47
N LYS A 51 14.76 -16.62 -14.30
CA LYS A 51 15.45 -16.02 -13.15
C LYS A 51 16.84 -15.45 -13.49
N ASP A 52 17.61 -16.13 -14.34
CA ASP A 52 18.97 -15.70 -14.75
C ASP A 52 18.96 -14.44 -15.65
N ARG A 53 17.79 -13.97 -16.09
CA ARG A 53 17.61 -12.78 -16.93
C ARG A 53 17.15 -11.55 -16.14
N VAL A 54 16.93 -11.70 -14.83
CA VAL A 54 16.47 -10.61 -13.96
C VAL A 54 17.62 -10.19 -13.05
N GLU A 55 17.98 -8.91 -13.13
CA GLU A 55 19.06 -8.33 -12.33
C GLU A 55 18.52 -7.82 -10.99
N ASP A 56 19.22 -8.09 -9.89
CA ASP A 56 18.90 -7.49 -8.59
C ASP A 56 19.28 -6.00 -8.61
N VAL A 57 18.29 -5.14 -8.39
CA VAL A 57 18.48 -3.68 -8.34
C VAL A 57 19.51 -3.24 -7.30
N ARG A 58 19.72 -4.06 -6.25
CA ARG A 58 20.72 -3.78 -5.20
C ARG A 58 22.14 -3.81 -5.76
N ASP A 59 22.45 -4.68 -6.71
CA ASP A 59 23.81 -4.78 -7.29
C ASP A 59 24.22 -3.48 -8.00
N ILE A 60 23.31 -2.90 -8.80
CA ILE A 60 23.50 -1.61 -9.46
C ILE A 60 23.66 -0.50 -8.42
N MET A 61 22.82 -0.52 -7.39
CA MET A 61 22.81 0.47 -6.33
C MET A 61 24.13 0.48 -5.55
N TRP A 62 24.69 -0.68 -5.23
CA TRP A 62 26.01 -0.79 -4.59
C TRP A 62 27.12 -0.28 -5.49
N GLN A 63 27.06 -0.55 -6.78
CA GLN A 63 28.04 -0.01 -7.73
C GLN A 63 27.97 1.52 -7.80
N LEU A 64 26.78 2.09 -7.96
CA LEU A 64 26.60 3.55 -8.01
C LEU A 64 27.03 4.26 -6.73
N GLU A 65 26.82 3.65 -5.56
CA GLU A 65 27.28 4.21 -4.29
C GLU A 65 28.81 4.16 -4.19
N ARG A 66 29.45 3.04 -4.60
CA ARG A 66 30.92 2.94 -4.68
C ARG A 66 31.52 3.98 -5.62
N ASP A 67 30.86 4.25 -6.74
CA ASP A 67 31.26 5.27 -7.71
C ASP A 67 30.95 6.70 -7.23
N GLY A 68 30.31 6.83 -6.07
CA GLY A 68 30.02 8.11 -5.42
C GLY A 68 28.88 8.89 -6.06
N GLU A 69 28.03 8.26 -6.88
CA GLU A 69 26.91 8.94 -7.56
C GLU A 69 25.68 9.13 -6.67
N ILE A 70 25.45 8.20 -5.74
CA ILE A 70 24.30 8.18 -4.84
C ILE A 70 24.74 7.95 -3.39
N VAL A 71 23.82 8.16 -2.45
CA VAL A 71 23.90 7.67 -1.06
C VAL A 71 22.76 6.68 -0.88
N VAL A 72 23.04 5.53 -0.29
CA VAL A 72 21.99 4.55 0.01
C VAL A 72 21.45 4.79 1.42
N HIS A 73 20.13 5.00 1.53
CA HIS A 73 19.45 4.91 2.82
C HIS A 73 19.32 3.42 3.16
N ARG A 74 20.27 2.93 3.96
CA ARG A 74 20.37 1.52 4.36
C ARG A 74 19.37 1.16 5.45
N VAL A 75 18.90 -0.09 5.42
CA VAL A 75 18.23 -0.70 6.57
C VAL A 75 19.32 -1.08 7.58
N ALA A 76 19.53 -0.25 8.60
CA ALA A 76 20.50 -0.51 9.67
C ALA A 76 20.05 -1.62 10.65
N GLU A 77 20.98 -2.17 11.43
CA GLU A 77 20.70 -3.23 12.41
C GLU A 77 19.80 -2.76 13.56
N GLU A 78 19.85 -1.46 13.89
CA GLU A 78 19.02 -0.81 14.91
C GLU A 78 17.52 -0.90 14.57
N HIS A 79 17.18 -0.99 13.28
CA HIS A 79 15.81 -1.23 12.82
C HIS A 79 15.32 -2.68 13.07
N GLN A 80 16.21 -3.56 13.57
CA GLN A 80 15.99 -4.99 13.79
C GLN A 80 15.33 -5.68 12.58
N PRO A 81 16.00 -5.66 11.40
CA PRO A 81 15.38 -6.15 10.19
C PRO A 81 15.21 -7.66 10.21
N VAL A 82 14.08 -8.12 9.66
CA VAL A 82 13.84 -9.53 9.36
C VAL A 82 14.08 -9.76 7.87
N THR A 83 14.89 -10.76 7.55
CA THR A 83 15.16 -11.17 6.17
C THR A 83 14.08 -12.11 5.67
N VAL A 84 13.50 -11.79 4.52
CA VAL A 84 12.52 -12.62 3.80
C VAL A 84 13.03 -12.95 2.40
N LYS A 85 12.45 -13.98 1.78
CA LYS A 85 12.78 -14.38 0.42
C LYS A 85 11.81 -13.76 -0.59
N THR A 86 12.36 -13.23 -1.67
CA THR A 86 11.55 -12.83 -2.83
C THR A 86 11.16 -14.03 -3.67
N LEU A 87 10.33 -13.84 -4.68
CA LEU A 87 9.97 -14.87 -5.67
C LEU A 87 11.20 -15.53 -6.32
N TYR A 88 12.27 -14.76 -6.57
CA TYR A 88 13.54 -15.28 -7.09
C TYR A 88 14.47 -15.83 -6.00
N GLY A 89 14.07 -15.84 -4.74
CA GLY A 89 14.88 -16.30 -3.61
C GLY A 89 15.97 -15.32 -3.19
N TRP A 90 15.89 -14.07 -3.63
CA TRP A 90 16.77 -13.01 -3.15
C TRP A 90 16.40 -12.62 -1.72
N ASP A 91 17.40 -12.15 -0.98
CA ASP A 91 17.20 -11.63 0.37
C ASP A 91 16.66 -10.21 0.30
N LYS A 92 15.54 -9.99 0.98
CA LYS A 92 14.97 -8.67 1.23
C LYS A 92 14.92 -8.41 2.73
N ARG A 93 15.41 -7.24 3.16
CA ARG A 93 15.46 -6.86 4.58
C ARG A 93 14.27 -5.97 4.93
N VAL A 94 13.41 -6.41 5.85
CA VAL A 94 12.23 -5.66 6.28
C VAL A 94 12.51 -5.09 7.68
N PRO A 95 12.67 -3.76 7.84
CA PRO A 95 12.85 -3.15 9.17
C PRO A 95 11.61 -3.38 10.02
N THR A 96 11.76 -3.69 11.31
CA THR A 96 10.63 -3.95 12.21
C THR A 96 10.35 -2.81 13.18
N ARG A 97 11.32 -1.91 13.40
CA ARG A 97 11.24 -0.79 14.35
C ARG A 97 11.86 0.48 13.78
N GLN A 98 11.67 1.58 14.50
CA GLN A 98 12.12 2.92 14.11
C GLN A 98 11.61 3.27 12.71
N LEU A 99 10.29 3.26 12.55
CA LEU A 99 9.65 3.42 11.25
C LEU A 99 9.13 4.84 11.03
N TRP A 100 9.30 5.39 9.84
CA TRP A 100 8.65 6.63 9.42
C TRP A 100 7.40 6.31 8.60
N HIS A 101 6.24 6.74 9.07
CA HIS A 101 4.96 6.42 8.41
C HIS A 101 4.78 7.28 7.16
N HIS A 102 5.00 6.68 5.99
CA HIS A 102 4.67 7.31 4.71
C HIS A 102 3.17 7.15 4.45
N LYS A 103 2.46 8.26 4.63
CA LYS A 103 1.00 8.38 4.61
C LYS A 103 0.44 8.23 3.21
N SER A 104 -0.71 7.54 3.14
CA SER A 104 -1.50 7.44 1.92
C SER A 104 -2.59 8.50 1.87
N CYS A 105 -2.66 9.29 0.79
CA CYS A 105 -3.83 10.14 0.54
C CYS A 105 -5.12 9.32 0.43
N GLY A 106 -5.04 8.11 -0.12
CA GLY A 106 -6.16 7.19 -0.26
C GLY A 106 -6.66 6.70 1.09
N GLN A 107 -5.77 6.12 1.91
CA GLN A 107 -6.19 5.56 3.20
C GLN A 107 -6.67 6.65 4.15
N CYS A 108 -5.90 7.74 4.30
CA CYS A 108 -6.28 8.82 5.20
C CYS A 108 -7.61 9.48 4.82
N GLY A 109 -7.95 9.51 3.52
CA GLY A 109 -9.19 10.14 3.03
C GLY A 109 -10.39 9.20 2.89
N ASN A 110 -10.20 7.91 2.61
CA ASN A 110 -11.30 6.99 2.29
C ASN A 110 -11.48 5.85 3.30
N ILE A 111 -10.39 5.33 3.86
CA ILE A 111 -10.40 4.20 4.80
C ILE A 111 -9.45 4.52 5.98
N PRO A 112 -9.76 5.53 6.82
CA PRO A 112 -8.88 6.00 7.89
C PRO A 112 -8.60 4.93 8.97
N GLY A 113 -9.48 3.94 9.11
CA GLY A 113 -9.26 2.76 9.95
C GLY A 113 -8.06 1.92 9.55
N TYR A 114 -7.59 2.01 8.30
CA TYR A 114 -6.39 1.30 7.84
C TYR A 114 -5.15 1.77 8.63
N PRO A 115 -4.67 3.02 8.49
CA PRO A 115 -3.50 3.47 9.24
C PRO A 115 -3.72 3.44 10.75
N ALA A 116 -4.94 3.71 11.24
CA ALA A 116 -5.24 3.65 12.67
C ALA A 116 -5.03 2.23 13.24
N SER A 117 -5.44 1.19 12.52
CA SER A 117 -5.25 -0.21 12.93
C SER A 117 -3.79 -0.62 12.93
N LEU A 118 -3.01 -0.18 11.92
CA LEU A 118 -1.57 -0.44 11.87
C LEU A 118 -0.84 0.21 13.06
N LEU A 119 -1.13 1.48 13.34
CA LEU A 119 -0.53 2.22 14.45
C LEU A 119 -0.91 1.61 15.81
N TRP A 120 -2.17 1.20 15.95
CA TRP A 120 -2.63 0.50 17.16
C TRP A 120 -1.88 -0.81 17.38
N LEU A 121 -1.72 -1.65 16.35
CA LEU A 121 -0.92 -2.88 16.43
C LEU A 121 0.53 -2.61 16.81
N MET A 122 1.13 -1.56 16.24
CA MET A 122 2.49 -1.14 16.60
C MET A 122 2.61 -0.72 18.06
N ASN A 123 1.64 0.03 18.58
CA ASN A 123 1.62 0.44 19.98
C ASN A 123 1.49 -0.75 20.92
N GLU A 124 0.59 -1.68 20.62
CA GLU A 124 0.45 -2.91 21.39
C GLU A 124 1.79 -3.66 21.48
N LEU A 125 2.50 -3.75 20.36
CA LEU A 125 3.80 -4.41 20.25
C LEU A 125 5.00 -3.58 20.76
N GLY A 126 4.78 -2.34 21.23
CA GLY A 126 5.85 -1.44 21.66
C GLY A 126 6.84 -1.08 20.54
N ILE A 127 6.34 -0.98 19.30
CA ILE A 127 7.14 -0.65 18.12
C ILE A 127 7.32 0.85 18.04
N GLU A 128 8.57 1.28 17.95
CA GLU A 128 8.90 2.69 17.80
C GLU A 128 8.66 3.15 16.36
N TYR A 129 7.95 4.27 16.23
CA TYR A 129 7.68 4.89 14.94
C TYR A 129 7.51 6.41 15.06
N LEU A 130 7.49 7.08 13.90
CA LEU A 130 7.19 8.50 13.72
C LEU A 130 6.07 8.68 12.68
N ASP A 131 4.96 9.30 13.12
CA ASP A 131 3.83 9.67 12.26
C ASP A 131 3.84 11.18 11.94
N GLU A 132 4.79 11.59 11.09
CA GLU A 132 5.03 12.99 10.78
C GLU A 132 4.02 13.59 9.77
N THR A 133 3.80 14.91 9.81
CA THR A 133 2.95 15.64 8.84
C THR A 133 3.71 16.31 7.68
N ASP A 134 5.03 16.50 7.76
CA ASP A 134 5.88 17.10 6.71
C ASP A 134 6.13 16.13 5.53
N GLN A 135 5.06 15.63 4.96
CA GLN A 135 5.08 14.74 3.80
C GLN A 135 4.10 15.20 2.73
N ASN A 136 4.33 14.76 1.49
CA ASN A 136 3.44 15.06 0.38
C ASN A 136 2.90 13.79 -0.26
N SER A 137 1.91 13.95 -1.13
CA SER A 137 1.38 12.83 -1.93
C SER A 137 2.50 12.17 -2.73
N CYS A 138 2.47 10.84 -2.84
CA CYS A 138 3.35 10.10 -3.73
C CYS A 138 3.17 10.45 -5.22
N THR A 139 2.03 11.06 -5.60
CA THR A 139 1.62 11.33 -6.99
C THR A 139 1.42 10.09 -7.88
N ALA A 140 1.50 8.89 -7.31
CA ALA A 140 1.44 7.62 -8.04
C ALA A 140 0.08 7.36 -8.72
N TRP A 141 -1.03 7.86 -8.15
CA TRP A 141 -2.34 7.76 -8.79
C TRP A 141 -2.39 8.48 -10.13
N ASN A 142 -1.73 9.64 -10.23
CA ASN A 142 -1.59 10.37 -11.49
C ASN A 142 -0.73 9.59 -12.49
N TYR A 143 0.36 8.98 -12.01
CA TYR A 143 1.25 8.16 -12.85
C TYR A 143 0.48 7.00 -13.49
N HIS A 144 -0.16 6.16 -12.68
CA HIS A 144 -0.88 5.00 -13.20
C HIS A 144 -2.18 5.37 -13.93
N GLY A 145 -2.85 6.47 -13.55
CA GLY A 145 -4.15 6.85 -14.09
C GLY A 145 -4.10 7.64 -15.39
N SER A 146 -3.07 8.46 -15.60
CA SER A 146 -2.98 9.32 -16.80
C SER A 146 -2.06 8.77 -17.87
N GLY A 147 -1.06 7.94 -17.52
CA GLY A 147 0.04 7.58 -18.42
C GLY A 147 0.92 8.78 -18.85
N ILE A 148 0.69 9.97 -18.28
CA ILE A 148 1.35 11.25 -18.65
C ILE A 148 2.16 11.79 -17.45
N GLY A 149 2.44 10.96 -16.45
CA GLY A 149 3.27 11.36 -15.31
C GLY A 149 4.68 11.74 -15.77
N ASN A 150 5.13 12.95 -15.43
CA ASN A 150 6.52 13.34 -15.66
C ASN A 150 7.44 12.54 -14.72
N LEU A 151 8.29 11.68 -15.29
CA LEU A 151 9.20 10.81 -14.54
C LEU A 151 10.15 11.59 -13.64
N GLU A 152 10.63 12.76 -14.06
CA GLU A 152 11.49 13.62 -13.23
C GLU A 152 10.75 14.10 -11.98
N SER A 153 9.49 14.50 -12.13
CA SER A 153 8.65 14.93 -11.02
C SER A 153 8.36 13.77 -10.06
N LEU A 154 8.06 12.58 -10.60
CA LEU A 154 7.82 11.37 -9.80
C LEU A 154 9.05 10.99 -8.98
N ALA A 155 10.22 10.98 -9.61
CA ALA A 155 11.48 10.72 -8.95
C ALA A 155 11.82 11.77 -7.88
N ALA A 156 11.63 13.06 -8.18
CA ALA A 156 11.85 14.12 -7.20
C ALA A 156 10.91 14.01 -6.00
N VAL A 157 9.62 13.71 -6.20
CA VAL A 157 8.65 13.52 -5.11
C VAL A 157 8.99 12.30 -4.27
N PHE A 158 9.31 11.17 -4.91
CA PHE A 158 9.75 9.95 -4.23
C PHE A 158 10.96 10.21 -3.33
N LEU A 159 12.05 10.73 -3.89
CA LEU A 159 13.29 10.95 -3.14
C LEU A 159 13.16 12.08 -2.11
N ARG A 160 12.30 13.09 -2.33
CA ARG A 160 11.99 14.11 -1.32
C ARG A 160 11.38 13.49 -0.06
N ASN A 161 10.42 12.58 -0.21
CA ASN A 161 9.76 11.94 0.94
C ASN A 161 10.73 11.01 1.68
N PHE A 162 11.55 10.26 0.96
CA PHE A 162 12.57 9.40 1.57
C PHE A 162 13.69 10.20 2.25
N HIS A 163 14.07 11.34 1.68
CA HIS A 163 14.94 12.29 2.36
C HIS A 163 14.30 12.87 3.61
N GLN A 164 12.99 13.17 3.61
CA GLN A 164 12.33 13.66 4.82
C GLN A 164 12.46 12.64 5.95
N ALA A 165 12.10 11.38 5.69
CA ALA A 165 12.24 10.31 6.68
C ALA A 165 13.66 10.20 7.23
N TYR A 166 14.66 10.25 6.35
CA TYR A 166 16.08 10.18 6.70
C TYR A 166 16.52 11.27 7.69
N VAL A 167 15.97 12.49 7.58
CA VAL A 167 16.36 13.63 8.45
C VAL A 167 15.36 13.92 9.57
N ALA A 168 14.21 13.24 9.61
CA ALA A 168 13.10 13.57 10.51
C ALA A 168 13.50 13.49 11.99
N ALA A 169 14.44 12.60 12.32
CA ALA A 169 14.90 12.38 13.68
C ALA A 169 15.78 13.52 14.23
N LYS A 170 16.30 14.43 13.38
CA LYS A 170 17.08 15.60 13.81
C LYS A 170 16.33 16.45 14.84
N ALA A 171 15.02 16.57 14.69
CA ALA A 171 14.15 17.31 15.60
C ALA A 171 14.13 16.74 17.02
N GLN A 172 14.44 15.45 17.14
CA GLN A 172 14.53 14.69 18.39
C GLN A 172 15.98 14.63 18.92
N GLY A 173 16.94 15.21 18.20
CA GLY A 173 18.37 15.13 18.53
C GLY A 173 19.02 13.79 18.18
N LEU A 174 18.35 13.01 17.33
CA LEU A 174 18.77 11.68 16.87
C LEU A 174 19.50 11.77 15.51
N PRO A 175 20.33 10.77 15.16
CA PRO A 175 21.10 10.79 13.92
C PRO A 175 20.23 10.66 12.66
N ASP A 176 20.81 10.98 11.51
CA ASP A 176 20.21 10.72 10.22
C ASP A 176 20.07 9.22 9.96
N GLY A 177 19.01 8.84 9.27
CA GLY A 177 18.67 7.43 9.01
C GLY A 177 18.16 6.69 10.23
N TYR A 178 17.85 7.37 11.35
CA TYR A 178 17.24 6.75 12.52
C TYR A 178 15.85 6.16 12.20
N TYR A 179 15.06 6.85 11.36
CA TYR A 179 13.77 6.31 10.92
C TYR A 179 13.83 5.80 9.48
N TYR A 180 13.32 4.58 9.26
CA TYR A 180 13.19 3.99 7.93
C TYR A 180 11.74 4.06 7.41
N PRO A 181 11.48 4.47 6.16
CA PRO A 181 10.12 4.58 5.63
C PRO A 181 9.34 3.27 5.59
N LEU A 182 8.15 3.27 6.18
CA LEU A 182 7.10 2.27 5.95
C LEU A 182 6.02 2.88 5.06
N VAL A 183 5.91 2.39 3.83
CA VAL A 183 4.93 2.86 2.83
C VAL A 183 3.58 2.24 3.10
N HIS A 184 2.56 3.05 3.40
CA HIS A 184 1.25 2.48 3.71
C HIS A 184 0.44 2.11 2.47
N CYS A 185 0.67 2.79 1.35
CA CYS A 185 -0.12 2.59 0.14
C CYS A 185 0.59 1.65 -0.84
N GLY A 186 -0.05 0.53 -1.20
CA GLY A 186 0.43 -0.33 -2.28
C GLY A 186 0.73 0.47 -3.56
N THR A 187 -0.12 1.42 -3.93
CA THR A 187 0.07 2.25 -5.13
C THR A 187 1.39 3.04 -5.08
N SER A 188 1.71 3.65 -3.93
CA SER A 188 2.99 4.34 -3.73
C SER A 188 4.16 3.38 -3.79
N PHE A 189 4.01 2.20 -3.17
CA PHE A 189 5.02 1.15 -3.16
C PHE A 189 5.41 0.68 -4.56
N GLY A 190 4.43 0.36 -5.41
CA GLY A 190 4.69 -0.05 -6.80
C GLY A 190 5.39 1.03 -7.61
N ASN A 191 4.88 2.26 -7.53
CA ASN A 191 5.48 3.41 -8.21
C ASN A 191 6.92 3.68 -7.76
N TYR A 192 7.19 3.66 -6.45
CA TYR A 192 8.53 3.93 -5.92
C TYR A 192 9.55 2.86 -6.32
N LYS A 193 9.15 1.59 -6.38
CA LYS A 193 10.04 0.53 -6.87
C LYS A 193 10.40 0.69 -8.34
N GLU A 194 9.42 1.00 -9.18
CA GLU A 194 9.64 1.22 -10.62
C GLU A 194 10.50 2.46 -10.87
N VAL A 195 10.19 3.58 -10.21
CA VAL A 195 10.97 4.83 -10.28
C VAL A 195 12.40 4.64 -9.75
N ARG A 196 12.58 3.85 -8.68
CA ARG A 196 13.91 3.43 -8.21
C ARG A 196 14.67 2.68 -9.30
N GLY A 197 14.03 1.72 -9.97
CA GLY A 197 14.62 1.01 -11.10
C GLY A 197 15.11 1.94 -12.21
N TYR A 198 14.31 2.94 -12.59
CA TYR A 198 14.72 3.94 -13.58
C TYR A 198 15.88 4.82 -13.12
N LEU A 199 15.87 5.26 -11.85
CA LEU A 199 16.95 6.07 -11.28
C LEU A 199 18.29 5.32 -11.27
N LEU A 200 18.28 4.02 -10.98
CA LEU A 200 19.49 3.20 -10.97
C LEU A 200 20.06 3.02 -12.40
N ARG A 201 19.19 2.94 -13.41
CA ARG A 201 19.59 2.66 -14.80
C ARG A 201 19.87 3.89 -15.66
N SER A 202 19.41 5.07 -15.27
CA SER A 202 19.53 6.29 -16.08
C SER A 202 20.32 7.39 -15.35
N ALA A 203 21.58 7.57 -15.75
CA ALA A 203 22.42 8.68 -15.27
C ALA A 203 21.82 10.05 -15.63
N GLU A 204 21.21 10.17 -16.81
CA GLU A 204 20.53 11.40 -17.23
C GLU A 204 19.37 11.75 -16.29
N LEU A 205 18.54 10.76 -15.92
CA LEU A 205 17.46 10.97 -14.96
C LEU A 205 18.02 11.39 -13.59
N ARG A 206 19.08 10.74 -13.11
CA ARG A 206 19.73 11.10 -11.84
C ARG A 206 20.19 12.56 -11.85
N GLU A 207 20.87 13.02 -12.88
CA GLU A 207 21.37 14.40 -12.96
C GLU A 207 20.22 15.42 -12.97
N ARG A 208 19.15 15.17 -13.73
CA ARG A 208 17.96 16.05 -13.74
C ARG A 208 17.28 16.10 -12.36
N VAL A 209 17.10 14.96 -11.71
CA VAL A 209 16.47 14.86 -10.39
C VAL A 209 17.35 15.50 -9.31
N LYS A 210 18.67 15.32 -9.39
CA LYS A 210 19.65 15.94 -8.49
C LYS A 210 19.60 17.46 -8.56
N ALA A 211 19.48 18.03 -9.77
CA ALA A 211 19.30 19.47 -9.93
C ALA A 211 17.99 20.00 -9.29
N ILE A 212 16.91 19.22 -9.34
CA ILE A 212 15.64 19.56 -8.68
C ILE A 212 15.79 19.50 -7.16
N LEU A 213 16.26 18.38 -6.61
CA LEU A 213 16.38 18.18 -5.17
C LEU A 213 17.45 19.08 -4.54
N GLY A 214 18.49 19.45 -5.28
CA GLY A 214 19.47 20.43 -4.85
C GLY A 214 18.86 21.80 -4.54
N LYS A 215 17.90 22.25 -5.36
CA LYS A 215 17.13 23.49 -5.10
C LYS A 215 16.26 23.39 -3.86
N LEU A 216 15.85 22.19 -3.48
CA LEU A 216 15.00 21.92 -2.32
C LEU A 216 15.81 21.64 -1.03
N GLY A 217 17.15 21.58 -1.11
CA GLY A 217 17.99 21.18 0.01
C GLY A 217 17.77 19.72 0.44
N ARG A 218 17.43 18.85 -0.52
CA ARG A 218 17.08 17.43 -0.29
C ARG A 218 18.13 16.48 -0.88
N LEU A 219 19.40 16.85 -0.77
CA LEU A 219 20.55 16.02 -1.14
C LEU A 219 21.34 15.68 0.13
N VAL A 220 21.95 14.50 0.15
CA VAL A 220 22.89 14.09 1.21
C VAL A 220 24.30 14.16 0.62
N ASP A 221 25.14 15.03 1.19
CA ASP A 221 26.50 15.31 0.67
C ASP A 221 26.53 15.64 -0.83
N GLY A 222 25.53 16.37 -1.29
CA GLY A 222 25.38 16.75 -2.71
C GLY A 222 24.91 15.62 -3.63
N LYS A 223 24.48 14.47 -3.09
CA LYS A 223 24.05 13.28 -3.84
C LYS A 223 22.59 12.94 -3.60
N LEU A 224 22.02 12.13 -4.49
CA LEU A 224 20.68 11.57 -4.32
C LEU A 224 20.69 10.52 -3.21
N LEU A 225 19.73 10.60 -2.28
CA LEU A 225 19.50 9.57 -1.29
C LEU A 225 18.46 8.57 -1.83
N ILE A 226 18.86 7.33 -2.09
CA ILE A 226 17.98 6.28 -2.63
C ILE A 226 17.85 5.15 -1.59
N PRO A 227 16.63 4.64 -1.30
CA PRO A 227 16.44 3.57 -0.31
C PRO A 227 16.93 2.19 -0.78
N GLU A 228 17.59 1.48 0.15
CA GLU A 228 17.95 0.07 0.00
C GLU A 228 16.70 -0.77 -0.29
N GLU A 229 15.67 -0.57 0.52
CA GLU A 229 14.38 -1.27 0.45
C GLU A 229 13.20 -0.29 0.41
N VAL A 230 12.22 -0.60 -0.42
CA VAL A 230 10.88 0.01 -0.36
C VAL A 230 9.97 -1.03 0.27
N VAL A 231 9.39 -0.69 1.43
CA VAL A 231 8.68 -1.64 2.32
C VAL A 231 7.24 -1.18 2.53
N HIS A 232 6.31 -2.13 2.42
CA HIS A 232 4.86 -1.91 2.62
C HIS A 232 4.29 -2.96 3.60
N SER A 233 3.16 -3.62 3.31
CA SER A 233 2.55 -4.68 4.12
C SER A 233 3.45 -5.91 4.37
N GLU A 234 4.64 -5.94 3.78
CA GLU A 234 5.70 -6.88 4.15
C GLU A 234 6.04 -6.77 5.65
N TRP A 235 5.89 -5.60 6.25
CA TRP A 235 6.02 -5.43 7.71
C TRP A 235 5.02 -6.30 8.49
N LEU A 236 3.75 -6.30 8.11
CA LEU A 236 2.73 -7.15 8.76
C LEU A 236 3.04 -8.63 8.58
N HIS A 237 3.58 -9.00 7.42
CA HIS A 237 3.99 -10.38 7.17
C HIS A 237 5.14 -10.80 8.10
N VAL A 238 6.19 -9.99 8.28
CA VAL A 238 7.30 -10.37 9.18
C VAL A 238 6.91 -10.30 10.66
N MET A 239 5.98 -9.43 11.02
CA MET A 239 5.46 -9.32 12.40
C MET A 239 4.32 -10.30 12.71
N ARG A 240 3.94 -11.17 11.76
CA ARG A 240 2.71 -11.96 11.83
C ARG A 240 2.59 -12.83 13.07
N GLN A 241 3.69 -13.42 13.52
CA GLN A 241 3.66 -14.32 14.67
C GLN A 241 3.50 -13.54 15.97
N GLU A 242 4.17 -12.39 16.08
CA GLU A 242 4.02 -11.50 17.25
C GLU A 242 2.62 -10.91 17.35
N ILE A 243 1.99 -10.60 16.19
CA ILE A 243 0.59 -10.18 16.13
C ILE A 243 -0.33 -11.34 16.53
N ALA A 244 -0.13 -12.55 15.99
CA ALA A 244 -0.94 -13.71 16.32
C ALA A 244 -0.85 -14.10 17.81
N ASN A 245 0.30 -13.89 18.45
CA ASN A 245 0.47 -14.11 19.89
C ASN A 245 -0.40 -13.17 20.77
N ARG A 246 -0.96 -12.10 20.18
CA ARG A 246 -1.86 -11.14 20.84
C ARG A 246 -3.32 -11.31 20.44
N GLN A 247 -3.63 -12.31 19.63
CA GLN A 247 -4.99 -12.58 19.21
C GLN A 247 -5.88 -12.87 20.43
N GLU A 248 -7.00 -12.15 20.53
CA GLU A 248 -7.98 -12.31 21.60
C GLU A 248 -9.24 -13.05 21.10
N ILE A 249 -9.54 -12.92 19.81
CA ILE A 249 -10.74 -13.45 19.18
C ILE A 249 -10.37 -14.56 18.22
N ASP A 250 -10.91 -15.75 18.45
CA ASP A 250 -10.76 -16.87 17.53
C ASP A 250 -11.44 -16.56 16.19
N CYS A 251 -10.67 -16.68 15.10
CA CYS A 251 -11.17 -16.51 13.75
C CYS A 251 -10.97 -17.76 12.88
N SER A 252 -10.72 -18.93 13.50
CA SER A 252 -10.54 -20.22 12.80
C SER A 252 -11.74 -20.66 11.97
N GLY A 253 -12.93 -20.15 12.31
CA GLY A 253 -14.17 -20.35 11.54
C GLY A 253 -14.33 -19.42 10.33
N ILE A 254 -13.46 -18.42 10.15
CA ILE A 254 -13.59 -17.41 9.10
C ILE A 254 -12.89 -17.87 7.82
N ARG A 255 -13.64 -17.85 6.71
CA ARG A 255 -13.16 -18.10 5.36
C ARG A 255 -12.73 -16.80 4.71
N ALA A 256 -11.43 -16.59 4.62
CA ALA A 256 -10.85 -15.38 4.06
C ALA A 256 -10.38 -15.60 2.62
N THR A 257 -10.68 -14.65 1.73
CA THR A 257 -10.00 -14.57 0.42
C THR A 257 -9.01 -13.41 0.45
N ILE A 258 -7.87 -13.54 -0.23
CA ILE A 258 -6.93 -12.43 -0.37
C ILE A 258 -7.08 -11.81 -1.76
N HIS A 259 -7.08 -10.48 -1.80
CA HIS A 259 -6.90 -9.71 -3.02
C HIS A 259 -5.55 -9.00 -2.95
N PRO A 260 -4.48 -9.60 -3.50
CA PRO A 260 -3.20 -8.93 -3.59
C PRO A 260 -3.26 -7.86 -4.69
N ALA A 261 -2.81 -6.65 -4.37
CA ALA A 261 -2.80 -5.54 -5.30
C ALA A 261 -1.79 -5.79 -6.43
N CYS A 262 -2.20 -5.60 -7.68
CA CYS A 262 -1.37 -5.92 -8.84
C CYS A 262 -0.01 -5.19 -8.83
N HIS A 263 0.02 -3.93 -8.42
CA HIS A 263 1.25 -3.13 -8.32
C HIS A 263 2.13 -3.44 -7.11
N VAL A 264 1.75 -4.39 -6.25
CA VAL A 264 2.60 -4.90 -5.16
C VAL A 264 3.39 -6.15 -5.56
N TYR A 265 2.87 -6.96 -6.50
CA TYR A 265 3.51 -8.23 -6.87
C TYR A 265 3.56 -8.55 -8.38
N LYS A 266 2.68 -7.99 -9.21
CA LYS A 266 2.70 -8.23 -10.68
C LYS A 266 3.60 -7.27 -11.43
N MET A 267 3.63 -6.01 -11.01
CA MET A 267 4.49 -5.00 -11.65
C MET A 267 5.96 -5.13 -11.25
N VAL A 268 6.22 -5.72 -10.08
CA VAL A 268 7.54 -5.86 -9.46
C VAL A 268 7.72 -7.28 -8.89
N PRO A 269 7.50 -8.33 -9.72
CA PRO A 269 7.50 -9.71 -9.25
C PRO A 269 8.83 -10.13 -8.61
N GLU A 270 9.94 -9.53 -9.04
CA GLU A 270 11.28 -9.82 -8.56
C GLU A 270 11.51 -9.49 -7.08
N ASP A 271 10.75 -8.53 -6.55
CA ASP A 271 10.85 -8.05 -5.18
C ASP A 271 9.58 -8.34 -4.36
N ALA A 272 8.70 -9.21 -4.89
CA ALA A 272 7.53 -9.71 -4.19
C ALA A 272 7.94 -10.84 -3.23
N VAL A 273 7.42 -10.82 -2.00
CA VAL A 273 7.76 -11.80 -0.97
C VAL A 273 6.92 -13.07 -1.13
N TYR A 274 7.61 -14.21 -1.20
CA TYR A 274 7.02 -15.54 -1.25
C TYR A 274 7.64 -16.39 -0.14
N ASP A 275 6.83 -17.27 0.45
CA ASP A 275 7.19 -18.09 1.58
C ASP A 275 6.60 -19.49 1.35
N ASP A 276 7.44 -20.52 1.41
CA ASP A 276 7.07 -21.90 1.08
C ASP A 276 6.04 -22.46 2.08
N ASP A 277 5.99 -21.91 3.29
CA ASP A 277 5.01 -22.29 4.31
C ASP A 277 3.64 -21.63 4.07
N ILE A 278 3.55 -20.65 3.16
CA ILE A 278 2.36 -19.87 2.86
C ILE A 278 1.75 -20.34 1.54
N LEU A 279 0.68 -21.14 1.64
CA LEU A 279 0.02 -21.79 0.49
C LEU A 279 1.03 -22.46 -0.46
N GLU A 280 1.99 -23.20 0.11
CA GLU A 280 3.04 -23.94 -0.61
C GLU A 280 3.94 -23.04 -1.49
N GLY A 281 4.06 -21.75 -1.16
CA GLY A 281 4.80 -20.78 -1.96
C GLY A 281 4.14 -20.44 -3.31
N ASN A 282 2.87 -20.80 -3.51
CA ASN A 282 2.15 -20.55 -4.77
C ASN A 282 1.46 -19.17 -4.81
N ARG A 283 1.31 -18.51 -3.67
CA ARG A 283 0.68 -17.20 -3.54
C ARG A 283 1.61 -16.23 -2.82
N VAL A 284 1.45 -14.94 -3.11
CA VAL A 284 2.23 -13.88 -2.44
C VAL A 284 2.01 -13.97 -0.93
N ALA A 285 3.11 -13.93 -0.18
CA ALA A 285 3.07 -14.17 1.26
C ALA A 285 2.58 -12.96 2.06
N VAL A 286 2.71 -11.76 1.49
CA VAL A 286 2.19 -10.51 2.04
C VAL A 286 0.67 -10.57 2.13
N SER A 287 0.13 -10.18 3.28
CA SER A 287 -1.28 -10.35 3.70
C SER A 287 -1.72 -11.81 3.88
N THR A 288 -1.38 -12.72 2.96
CA THR A 288 -1.76 -14.14 3.08
C THR A 288 -1.20 -14.76 4.37
N GLY A 289 0.07 -14.52 4.66
CA GLY A 289 0.74 -15.12 5.81
C GLY A 289 0.22 -14.62 7.16
N ILE A 290 -0.15 -13.34 7.29
CA ILE A 290 -0.75 -12.83 8.54
C ILE A 290 -2.16 -13.41 8.74
N ILE A 291 -2.97 -13.53 7.69
CA ILE A 291 -4.30 -14.10 7.81
C ILE A 291 -4.24 -15.60 8.17
N GLN A 292 -3.28 -16.36 7.59
CA GLN A 292 -3.05 -17.75 8.01
C GLN A 292 -2.50 -17.85 9.44
N ALA A 293 -1.58 -16.97 9.86
CA ALA A 293 -1.02 -16.97 11.21
C ALA A 293 -2.06 -16.69 12.30
N LEU A 294 -3.07 -15.86 11.99
CA LEU A 294 -4.24 -15.61 12.85
C LEU A 294 -5.23 -16.79 12.90
N GLY A 295 -5.00 -17.85 12.12
CA GLY A 295 -5.81 -19.06 12.11
C GLY A 295 -7.01 -19.04 11.17
N ALA A 296 -7.28 -17.93 10.47
CA ALA A 296 -8.36 -17.88 9.48
C ALA A 296 -8.08 -18.81 8.28
N GLN A 297 -9.14 -19.36 7.71
CA GLN A 297 -9.05 -20.25 6.55
C GLN A 297 -8.85 -19.43 5.28
N VAL A 298 -7.61 -19.35 4.78
CA VAL A 298 -7.36 -18.70 3.49
C VAL A 298 -7.79 -19.61 2.35
N ILE A 299 -8.78 -19.14 1.58
CA ILE A 299 -9.38 -19.86 0.46
C ILE A 299 -8.89 -19.27 -0.86
N ASP A 300 -8.36 -20.14 -1.71
CA ASP A 300 -8.01 -19.81 -3.10
C ASP A 300 -9.27 -19.78 -3.99
N TYR A 301 -9.23 -18.99 -5.06
CA TYR A 301 -10.39 -18.80 -5.96
C TYR A 301 -9.93 -18.48 -7.38
N SER A 302 -10.80 -18.71 -8.37
CA SER A 302 -10.41 -18.71 -9.78
C SER A 302 -9.84 -17.37 -10.27
N THR A 303 -10.26 -16.26 -9.67
CA THR A 303 -9.86 -14.90 -10.05
C THR A 303 -8.85 -14.27 -9.10
N TRP A 304 -8.13 -15.05 -8.27
CA TRP A 304 -7.13 -14.54 -7.32
C TRP A 304 -6.18 -13.50 -7.94
N TYR A 305 -5.65 -13.83 -9.12
CA TYR A 305 -4.67 -13.01 -9.83
C TYR A 305 -5.28 -11.78 -10.51
N ASP A 306 -6.59 -11.76 -10.72
CA ASP A 306 -7.23 -10.68 -11.46
C ASP A 306 -7.16 -9.36 -10.69
N CYS A 307 -7.01 -8.27 -11.44
CA CYS A 307 -7.12 -6.90 -10.95
C CYS A 307 -8.44 -6.67 -10.18
N CYS A 308 -8.50 -5.72 -9.25
CA CYS A 308 -9.74 -5.33 -8.58
C CYS A 308 -10.75 -4.63 -9.51
N GLY A 309 -10.36 -4.29 -10.73
CA GLY A 309 -11.14 -3.49 -11.67
C GLY A 309 -10.85 -1.99 -11.60
N PHE A 310 -10.14 -1.51 -10.58
CA PHE A 310 -9.80 -0.09 -10.41
C PHE A 310 -9.07 0.48 -11.63
N GLY A 311 -8.07 -0.25 -12.14
CA GLY A 311 -7.39 0.01 -13.41
C GLY A 311 -6.71 1.39 -13.55
N PHE A 312 -6.69 2.20 -12.48
CA PHE A 312 -6.29 3.60 -12.37
C PHE A 312 -6.93 4.56 -13.40
N ARG A 313 -6.72 4.32 -14.69
CA ARG A 313 -7.38 5.05 -15.79
C ARG A 313 -8.85 4.67 -15.88
N HIS A 314 -9.18 3.38 -15.77
CA HIS A 314 -10.56 2.89 -15.92
C HIS A 314 -11.52 3.50 -14.89
N ILE A 315 -11.11 3.72 -13.64
CA ILE A 315 -11.99 4.40 -12.68
C ILE A 315 -12.31 5.85 -13.09
N ILE A 316 -11.45 6.49 -13.89
CA ILE A 316 -11.66 7.87 -14.36
C ILE A 316 -12.48 7.86 -15.65
N SER A 317 -12.12 7.03 -16.63
CA SER A 317 -12.70 7.04 -17.98
C SER A 317 -13.84 6.05 -18.19
N GLU A 318 -13.86 4.92 -17.47
CA GLU A 318 -14.74 3.76 -17.68
C GLU A 318 -15.32 3.23 -16.37
N ARG A 319 -16.04 4.12 -15.66
CA ARG A 319 -16.58 3.84 -14.32
C ARG A 319 -17.47 2.60 -14.27
N GLU A 320 -18.31 2.39 -15.29
CA GLU A 320 -19.21 1.24 -15.33
C GLU A 320 -18.48 -0.08 -15.55
N PHE A 321 -17.37 -0.07 -16.31
CA PHE A 321 -16.49 -1.23 -16.39
C PHE A 321 -15.89 -1.53 -15.02
N THR A 322 -15.33 -0.51 -14.35
CA THR A 322 -14.74 -0.69 -13.00
C THR A 322 -15.73 -1.29 -12.01
N ARG A 323 -16.96 -0.76 -11.99
CA ARG A 323 -18.06 -1.21 -11.13
C ARG A 323 -18.44 -2.66 -11.40
N SER A 324 -18.76 -2.98 -12.65
CA SER A 324 -19.18 -4.33 -13.04
C SER A 324 -18.07 -5.35 -12.84
N PHE A 325 -16.82 -5.02 -13.17
CA PHE A 325 -15.67 -5.89 -12.96
C PHE A 325 -15.46 -6.20 -11.47
N ALA A 326 -15.46 -5.17 -10.61
CA ALA A 326 -15.30 -5.35 -9.17
C ALA A 326 -16.37 -6.28 -8.58
N ILE A 327 -17.63 -6.12 -8.99
CA ILE A 327 -18.73 -6.94 -8.47
C ILE A 327 -18.75 -8.34 -9.09
N ASP A 328 -18.85 -8.45 -10.41
CA ASP A 328 -19.13 -9.72 -11.07
C ASP A 328 -17.89 -10.61 -11.19
N ARG A 329 -16.68 -10.03 -11.36
CA ARG A 329 -15.44 -10.80 -11.53
C ARG A 329 -14.69 -11.06 -10.23
N LYS A 330 -14.82 -10.18 -9.23
CA LYS A 330 -14.11 -10.30 -7.95
C LYS A 330 -15.02 -10.70 -6.80
N VAL A 331 -15.96 -9.84 -6.41
CA VAL A 331 -16.77 -10.06 -5.20
C VAL A 331 -17.68 -11.28 -5.35
N ARG A 332 -18.43 -11.38 -6.45
CA ARG A 332 -19.33 -12.52 -6.74
C ARG A 332 -18.60 -13.85 -6.78
N VAL A 333 -17.46 -13.90 -7.47
CA VAL A 333 -16.63 -15.12 -7.54
C VAL A 333 -16.15 -15.54 -6.15
N ALA A 334 -15.67 -14.60 -5.33
CA ALA A 334 -15.23 -14.92 -3.98
C ALA A 334 -16.38 -15.44 -3.08
N VAL A 335 -17.60 -14.90 -3.24
CA VAL A 335 -18.78 -15.37 -2.53
C VAL A 335 -19.23 -16.75 -3.04
N GLU A 336 -19.32 -16.95 -4.35
CA GLU A 336 -19.91 -18.16 -4.93
C GLU A 336 -18.95 -19.36 -4.94
N GLU A 337 -17.69 -19.15 -5.33
CA GLU A 337 -16.69 -20.23 -5.40
C GLU A 337 -16.07 -20.51 -4.03
N ALA A 338 -15.53 -19.46 -3.38
CA ALA A 338 -14.80 -19.60 -2.14
C ALA A 338 -15.71 -19.60 -0.91
N ARG A 339 -17.00 -19.23 -1.03
CA ARG A 339 -17.90 -19.04 0.12
C ARG A 339 -17.24 -18.16 1.18
N ALA A 340 -16.64 -17.06 0.72
CA ALA A 340 -15.85 -16.18 1.56
C ALA A 340 -16.73 -15.46 2.57
N ASP A 341 -16.24 -15.35 3.80
CA ASP A 341 -16.82 -14.51 4.85
C ASP A 341 -16.24 -13.10 4.81
N MET A 342 -15.06 -12.94 4.21
CA MET A 342 -14.44 -11.65 3.95
C MET A 342 -13.42 -11.73 2.81
N MET A 343 -13.08 -10.56 2.26
CA MET A 343 -11.92 -10.37 1.40
C MET A 343 -10.94 -9.39 2.03
N ILE A 344 -9.67 -9.77 2.03
CA ILE A 344 -8.56 -8.99 2.59
C ILE A 344 -7.77 -8.34 1.47
N GLY A 345 -7.56 -7.03 1.57
CA GLY A 345 -6.67 -6.28 0.68
C GLY A 345 -5.51 -5.62 1.43
N HIS A 346 -4.52 -5.14 0.68
CA HIS A 346 -3.44 -4.30 1.23
C HIS A 346 -3.24 -2.97 0.48
N ASP A 347 -4.09 -2.68 -0.50
CA ASP A 347 -4.05 -1.42 -1.22
C ASP A 347 -5.39 -0.71 -1.12
N THR A 348 -5.33 0.58 -0.82
CA THR A 348 -6.54 1.40 -0.68
C THR A 348 -7.38 1.42 -1.94
N GLY A 349 -6.76 1.54 -3.12
CA GLY A 349 -7.49 1.58 -4.38
C GLY A 349 -8.29 0.29 -4.56
N CYS A 350 -7.68 -0.85 -4.24
CA CYS A 350 -8.34 -2.13 -4.27
C CYS A 350 -9.49 -2.23 -3.25
N ILE A 351 -9.21 -1.93 -1.97
CA ILE A 351 -10.22 -1.99 -0.89
C ILE A 351 -11.39 -1.07 -1.20
N THR A 352 -11.13 0.21 -1.49
CA THR A 352 -12.19 1.18 -1.80
C THR A 352 -12.98 0.77 -3.03
N THR A 353 -12.36 0.19 -4.06
CA THR A 353 -13.09 -0.27 -5.26
C THR A 353 -14.00 -1.45 -4.96
N LEU A 354 -13.51 -2.45 -4.24
CA LEU A 354 -14.27 -3.66 -3.94
C LEU A 354 -15.34 -3.42 -2.88
N ASP A 355 -15.07 -2.52 -1.92
CA ASP A 355 -16.00 -2.09 -0.88
C ASP A 355 -17.09 -1.15 -1.44
N LYS A 356 -16.67 0.00 -1.99
CA LYS A 356 -17.60 1.06 -2.39
C LYS A 356 -18.39 0.77 -3.64
N ASN A 357 -18.11 -0.28 -4.42
CA ASN A 357 -18.97 -0.60 -5.56
C ASN A 357 -20.08 -1.60 -5.20
N GLN A 358 -20.09 -2.20 -3.99
CA GLN A 358 -21.15 -3.17 -3.61
C GLN A 358 -22.53 -2.52 -3.54
N TRP A 359 -22.62 -1.24 -3.16
CA TRP A 359 -23.91 -0.52 -3.19
C TRP A 359 -24.52 -0.41 -4.59
N ILE A 360 -23.69 -0.40 -5.66
CA ILE A 360 -24.18 -0.41 -7.04
C ILE A 360 -24.89 -1.72 -7.34
N GLY A 361 -24.32 -2.85 -6.91
CA GLY A 361 -24.94 -4.17 -7.04
C GLY A 361 -26.30 -4.20 -6.36
N LYS A 362 -26.39 -3.67 -5.14
CA LYS A 362 -27.65 -3.50 -4.40
C LYS A 362 -28.66 -2.63 -5.16
N ALA A 363 -28.24 -1.45 -5.63
CA ALA A 363 -29.09 -0.53 -6.39
C ALA A 363 -29.60 -1.13 -7.71
N ALA A 364 -28.83 -2.03 -8.32
CA ALA A 364 -29.18 -2.73 -9.56
C ALA A 364 -29.98 -4.04 -9.35
N GLY A 365 -30.34 -4.38 -8.10
CA GLY A 365 -31.05 -5.62 -7.77
C GLY A 365 -30.22 -6.90 -7.98
N LYS A 366 -28.89 -6.78 -8.02
CA LYS A 366 -27.91 -7.87 -8.17
C LYS A 366 -26.98 -7.92 -6.95
N GLU A 367 -27.56 -7.79 -5.77
CA GLU A 367 -26.84 -7.68 -4.52
C GLU A 367 -25.86 -8.84 -4.33
N VAL A 368 -24.62 -8.49 -4.06
CA VAL A 368 -23.57 -9.40 -3.59
C VAL A 368 -22.85 -8.65 -2.50
N GLU A 369 -22.82 -9.27 -1.33
CA GLU A 369 -22.31 -8.68 -0.11
C GLU A 369 -21.13 -9.52 0.39
N LEU A 370 -20.00 -8.85 0.60
CA LEU A 370 -18.79 -9.45 1.15
C LEU A 370 -18.02 -8.36 1.92
N PRO A 371 -17.82 -8.49 3.23
CA PRO A 371 -16.94 -7.60 4.00
C PRO A 371 -15.55 -7.50 3.35
N ILE A 372 -15.10 -6.27 3.06
CA ILE A 372 -13.78 -6.01 2.51
C ILE A 372 -12.98 -5.21 3.52
N LEU A 373 -11.84 -5.74 3.99
CA LEU A 373 -11.00 -5.10 5.00
C LEU A 373 -9.54 -5.07 4.57
N ALA A 374 -8.78 -4.13 5.12
CA ALA A 374 -7.33 -4.21 5.09
C ALA A 374 -6.82 -5.37 5.97
N ASP A 375 -5.67 -5.94 5.61
CA ASP A 375 -4.98 -6.94 6.41
C ASP A 375 -4.75 -6.49 7.87
N CYS A 376 -4.26 -5.28 8.11
CA CYS A 376 -4.08 -4.78 9.46
C CYS A 376 -5.40 -4.44 10.17
N GLN A 377 -6.47 -4.09 9.44
CA GLN A 377 -7.79 -3.84 10.05
C GLN A 377 -8.35 -5.13 10.66
N PHE A 378 -8.29 -6.22 9.89
CA PHE A 378 -8.70 -7.52 10.40
C PHE A 378 -7.79 -7.99 11.54
N ALA A 379 -6.47 -7.88 11.39
CA ALA A 379 -5.53 -8.26 12.43
C ALA A 379 -5.76 -7.49 13.75
N ALA A 380 -5.96 -6.16 13.68
CA ALA A 380 -6.29 -5.36 14.85
C ALA A 380 -7.63 -5.78 15.47
N LEU A 381 -8.67 -6.01 14.64
CA LEU A 381 -9.98 -6.45 15.12
C LEU A 381 -9.89 -7.73 15.96
N VAL A 382 -9.20 -8.76 15.46
CA VAL A 382 -9.09 -10.04 16.18
C VAL A 382 -8.10 -10.00 17.36
N CYS A 383 -7.23 -8.99 17.41
CA CYS A 383 -6.40 -8.69 18.59
C CYS A 383 -7.14 -7.83 19.63
N GLY A 384 -8.45 -7.58 19.46
CA GLY A 384 -9.26 -6.86 20.47
C GLY A 384 -9.42 -5.36 20.22
N ALA A 385 -8.93 -4.81 19.09
CA ALA A 385 -9.10 -3.40 18.78
C ALA A 385 -10.59 -3.06 18.60
N HIS A 386 -11.00 -1.91 19.15
CA HIS A 386 -12.40 -1.49 19.09
C HIS A 386 -12.86 -1.28 17.62
N PRO A 387 -13.97 -1.90 17.17
CA PRO A 387 -14.36 -1.94 15.76
C PRO A 387 -14.65 -0.56 15.17
N TYR A 388 -15.26 0.33 15.95
CA TYR A 388 -15.57 1.69 15.48
C TYR A 388 -14.52 2.77 15.79
N LYS A 389 -13.73 2.65 16.87
CA LYS A 389 -12.68 3.64 17.22
C LYS A 389 -11.39 3.44 16.42
N ILE A 390 -10.93 2.18 16.32
CA ILE A 390 -9.63 1.84 15.74
C ILE A 390 -9.78 1.25 14.34
N VAL A 391 -10.54 0.16 14.23
CA VAL A 391 -10.77 -0.50 12.93
C VAL A 391 -11.60 0.40 12.00
N GLN A 392 -12.41 1.28 12.61
CA GLN A 392 -13.30 2.25 11.97
C GLN A 392 -14.16 1.61 10.87
N SER A 393 -14.76 0.46 11.19
CA SER A 393 -15.55 -0.36 10.26
C SER A 393 -16.69 0.41 9.59
N HIS A 394 -17.27 1.41 10.27
CA HIS A 394 -18.31 2.30 9.73
C HIS A 394 -17.91 3.14 8.50
N TRP A 395 -16.61 3.24 8.18
CA TRP A 395 -16.15 3.84 6.94
C TRP A 395 -16.25 2.90 5.75
N HIS A 396 -16.53 1.61 5.93
CA HIS A 396 -16.76 0.65 4.86
C HIS A 396 -18.24 0.65 4.42
N ALA A 397 -18.48 0.34 3.15
CA ALA A 397 -19.82 0.20 2.58
C ALA A 397 -20.29 -1.25 2.51
N SER A 398 -19.35 -2.20 2.56
CA SER A 398 -19.61 -3.63 2.71
C SER A 398 -20.08 -3.95 4.14
N PRO A 399 -20.85 -5.04 4.34
CA PRO A 399 -21.54 -5.29 5.60
C PRO A 399 -20.63 -5.92 6.66
N THR A 400 -19.68 -5.16 7.18
CA THR A 400 -18.69 -5.60 8.17
C THR A 400 -19.31 -6.18 9.45
N GLU A 401 -20.55 -5.80 9.76
CA GLU A 401 -21.36 -6.34 10.86
C GLU A 401 -21.55 -7.85 10.76
N THR A 402 -21.74 -8.39 9.55
CA THR A 402 -21.90 -9.84 9.33
C THR A 402 -20.64 -10.63 9.69
N LEU A 403 -19.46 -10.03 9.47
CA LEU A 403 -18.18 -10.60 9.91
C LEU A 403 -18.05 -10.51 11.44
N MET A 404 -18.41 -9.38 12.04
CA MET A 404 -18.37 -9.20 13.49
C MET A 404 -19.27 -10.21 14.21
N GLU A 405 -20.46 -10.49 13.70
CA GLU A 405 -21.37 -11.51 14.22
C GLU A 405 -20.75 -12.91 14.18
N LYS A 406 -20.09 -13.27 13.07
CA LYS A 406 -19.38 -14.57 12.96
C LYS A 406 -18.19 -14.69 13.90
N LEU A 407 -17.55 -13.57 14.23
CA LEU A 407 -16.48 -13.47 15.21
C LEU A 407 -17.00 -13.41 16.67
N GLY A 408 -18.32 -13.39 16.89
CA GLY A 408 -18.92 -13.27 18.22
C GLY A 408 -18.78 -11.88 18.85
N ILE A 409 -18.56 -10.84 18.04
CA ILE A 409 -18.44 -9.45 18.50
C ILE A 409 -19.84 -8.82 18.56
N ASP A 410 -20.24 -8.34 19.74
CA ASP A 410 -21.45 -7.52 19.91
C ASP A 410 -21.24 -6.11 19.35
N TRP A 411 -21.41 -5.99 18.03
CA TRP A 411 -21.17 -4.74 17.32
C TRP A 411 -22.19 -3.66 17.69
N GLN A 412 -23.41 -4.02 18.08
CA GLN A 412 -24.42 -3.08 18.54
C GLN A 412 -23.97 -2.39 19.84
N ALA A 413 -23.50 -3.16 20.82
CA ALA A 413 -22.94 -2.60 22.04
C ALA A 413 -21.72 -1.73 21.76
N LYS A 414 -20.79 -2.20 20.90
CA LYS A 414 -19.62 -1.41 20.49
C LYS A 414 -19.99 -0.11 19.76
N LYS A 415 -21.08 -0.10 19.02
CA LYS A 415 -21.58 1.12 18.38
C LYS A 415 -22.09 2.13 19.42
N VAL A 416 -22.83 1.67 20.43
CA VAL A 416 -23.28 2.53 21.53
C VAL A 416 -22.09 3.10 22.31
N GLU A 417 -21.09 2.27 22.61
CA GLU A 417 -19.82 2.72 23.24
C GLU A 417 -19.13 3.81 22.40
N PHE A 418 -19.09 3.63 21.07
CA PHE A 418 -18.50 4.60 20.15
C PHE A 418 -19.28 5.92 20.09
N GLU A 419 -20.60 5.88 20.00
CA GLU A 419 -21.45 7.08 20.03
C GLU A 419 -21.31 7.85 21.35
N GLY A 420 -21.12 7.14 22.46
CA GLY A 420 -20.74 7.74 23.74
C GLY A 420 -19.37 8.43 23.68
N TYR A 421 -18.37 7.75 23.13
CA TYR A 421 -17.02 8.30 22.95
C TYR A 421 -16.99 9.55 22.06
N LEU A 422 -17.83 9.63 21.03
CA LEU A 422 -17.91 10.83 20.19
C LEU A 422 -18.28 12.10 20.98
N LYS A 423 -19.05 11.96 22.07
CA LYS A 423 -19.36 13.08 22.98
C LYS A 423 -18.14 13.51 23.80
N GLU A 424 -17.29 12.57 24.19
CA GLU A 424 -16.01 12.88 24.85
C GLU A 424 -15.06 13.59 23.90
N VAL A 425 -15.01 13.17 22.63
CA VAL A 425 -14.23 13.85 21.58
C VAL A 425 -14.74 15.29 21.38
N GLU A 426 -16.05 15.49 21.29
CA GLU A 426 -16.67 16.83 21.19
C GLU A 426 -16.32 17.72 22.40
N ALA A 427 -16.22 17.12 23.59
CA ALA A 427 -15.79 17.80 24.81
C ALA A 427 -14.28 18.06 24.91
N GLY A 428 -13.48 17.57 23.95
CA GLY A 428 -12.02 17.74 23.91
C GLY A 428 -11.22 16.64 24.63
N ASN A 429 -11.87 15.56 25.08
CA ASN A 429 -11.27 14.43 25.78
C ASN A 429 -10.90 13.27 24.83
N GLN A 430 -10.38 13.60 23.64
CA GLN A 430 -10.02 12.58 22.67
C GLN A 430 -8.82 11.75 23.12
N GLU A 431 -8.87 10.44 22.87
CA GLU A 431 -7.76 9.53 23.06
C GLU A 431 -6.89 9.52 21.79
N ASN A 432 -5.60 9.83 21.93
CA ASN A 432 -4.66 9.80 20.81
C ASN A 432 -3.81 8.53 20.88
N LEU A 433 -3.61 7.87 19.73
CA LEU A 433 -2.75 6.68 19.62
C LEU A 433 -1.29 6.95 19.97
N TYR A 434 -0.84 8.19 19.85
CA TYR A 434 0.52 8.59 20.14
C TYR A 434 0.55 10.07 20.55
N ASP A 435 1.68 10.54 21.07
CA ASP A 435 1.85 11.94 21.44
C ASP A 435 1.74 12.85 20.20
N PRO A 436 0.66 13.66 20.06
CA PRO A 436 0.42 14.47 18.86
C PRO A 436 1.50 15.53 18.64
N ARG A 437 2.31 15.86 19.67
CA ARG A 437 3.45 16.78 19.54
C ARG A 437 4.53 16.23 18.61
N ARG A 438 4.62 14.91 18.43
CA ARG A 438 5.60 14.26 17.55
C ARG A 438 5.28 14.40 16.06
N MET A 439 4.07 14.85 15.71
CA MET A 439 3.65 15.00 14.30
C MET A 439 4.41 16.09 13.55
N ILE A 440 4.87 17.14 14.25
CA ILE A 440 5.56 18.27 13.64
C ILE A 440 7.03 18.16 14.06
N THR A 441 7.94 17.97 13.10
CA THR A 441 9.39 17.90 13.38
C THR A 441 10.15 19.13 12.90
N SER A 442 9.52 20.00 12.09
CA SER A 442 10.14 21.22 11.59
C SER A 442 9.07 22.26 11.22
N GLY A 443 9.51 23.49 10.94
CA GLY A 443 8.63 24.55 10.44
C GLY A 443 7.64 25.12 11.47
N PRO A 444 6.60 25.85 11.01
CA PRO A 444 5.61 26.48 11.88
C PRO A 444 4.90 25.48 12.80
N GLY A 445 4.84 25.81 14.10
CA GLY A 445 4.20 24.95 15.11
C GLY A 445 5.12 23.90 15.74
N PHE A 446 6.36 23.73 15.25
CA PHE A 446 7.34 22.85 15.88
C PHE A 446 7.67 23.32 17.30
N LYS A 447 7.61 22.39 18.25
CA LYS A 447 8.08 22.57 19.63
C LYS A 447 8.99 21.40 19.97
N ARG A 448 10.23 21.68 20.35
CA ARG A 448 11.17 20.65 20.78
C ARG A 448 10.60 19.95 22.02
N ILE A 449 10.55 18.63 21.98
CA ILE A 449 10.17 17.80 23.12
C ILE A 449 11.45 17.54 23.92
N GLU A 450 11.58 18.14 25.10
CA GLU A 450 12.72 17.90 25.99
C GLU A 450 12.53 16.57 26.73
N GLY A 451 13.54 15.70 26.74
CA GLY A 451 13.64 14.63 27.76
C GLY A 451 13.39 13.18 27.34
N GLN A 452 13.75 12.74 26.13
CA GLN A 452 13.87 11.30 25.84
C GLN A 452 15.34 10.97 25.55
N ARG A 453 15.98 10.26 26.48
CA ARG A 453 17.28 9.59 26.32
C ARG A 453 17.04 8.12 26.03
#